data_AF-M2TL79-F1
#
_entry.id   AF-M2TL79-F1
#
_cell.length_a   1.000
_cell.length_b   1.000
_cell.length_c   1.000
_cell.angle_alpha   90.00
_cell.angle_beta   90.00
_cell.angle_gamma   90.00
#
_symmetry.space_group_name_H-M   'P 1'
#
loop_
_entity.id
_entity.type
_entity.pdbx_description
1 polymer ?
#
loop_
_entity_poly.entity_id
_entity_poly.type
_entity_poly.pdbx_seq_one_letter_code
_entity_poly.pdbx_strand_id
1 'polypeptide(L)'
;MDKSDAENDDDQVKAQMSRVSFGALAKAQDALSKSSNRKRKRGDDTSKSQEDKLEALRERLRQIKAEKLASGAQPSKKAKTSSKSKAKPVQSGSGDNGDASDSEGSAVQSSKRMVSRKRQVVEVKKPVFRDPRFDSVSGPRPDEHVIDKRYSFLNDYRASEISELRSTIKKTKNEEEKERLKKKLLSMESQQKARENKEKLKEVTREHKKKEKELVKEGKKPFFLKKSEQKKIALVDRFQNMKAKQRDKVIERRRKKVTAKERRNMPDARRTT
;
A
#
# COMPACT_ATOMS: atom_id res chain seq x y z
N MET A 1 1.93 -62.46 -10.29
CA MET A 1 2.49 -62.52 -11.65
C MET A 1 1.57 -61.68 -12.51
N ASP A 2 1.96 -60.46 -12.82
CA ASP A 2 1.30 -59.62 -13.85
C ASP A 2 2.42 -58.79 -14.50
N LYS A 3 3.03 -59.37 -15.54
CA LYS A 3 4.10 -58.77 -16.36
C LYS A 3 3.65 -58.58 -17.81
N SER A 4 2.40 -58.85 -18.13
CA SER A 4 1.87 -58.86 -19.51
C SER A 4 1.35 -57.52 -19.99
N ASP A 5 1.22 -56.50 -19.13
CA ASP A 5 0.65 -55.20 -19.51
C ASP A 5 1.72 -54.16 -19.93
N ALA A 6 3.01 -54.43 -19.67
CA ALA A 6 4.10 -53.51 -20.02
C ALA A 6 4.67 -53.72 -21.43
N GLU A 7 4.52 -54.92 -22.02
CA GLU A 7 5.04 -55.20 -23.36
C GLU A 7 4.16 -54.60 -24.48
N ASN A 8 2.86 -54.40 -24.21
CA ASN A 8 1.93 -53.79 -25.17
C ASN A 8 2.21 -52.31 -25.44
N ASP A 9 2.70 -51.58 -24.42
CA ASP A 9 3.01 -50.16 -24.54
C ASP A 9 4.23 -49.91 -25.44
N ASP A 10 5.26 -50.76 -25.35
CA ASP A 10 6.49 -50.62 -26.15
C ASP A 10 6.23 -50.83 -27.65
N ASP A 11 5.35 -51.77 -28.00
CA ASP A 11 4.99 -52.02 -29.40
C ASP A 11 4.05 -50.93 -29.93
N GLN A 12 3.20 -50.35 -29.08
CA GLN A 12 2.41 -49.18 -29.44
C GLN A 12 3.29 -47.94 -29.69
N VAL A 13 4.34 -47.75 -28.90
CA VAL A 13 5.32 -46.67 -29.10
C VAL A 13 6.13 -46.88 -30.37
N LYS A 14 6.60 -48.10 -30.66
CA LYS A 14 7.30 -48.41 -31.92
C LYS A 14 6.40 -48.17 -33.15
N ALA A 15 5.12 -48.53 -33.08
CA ALA A 15 4.14 -48.27 -34.14
C ALA A 15 3.82 -46.77 -34.30
N GLN A 16 3.90 -45.98 -33.23
CA GLN A 16 3.81 -44.52 -33.30
C GLN A 16 5.07 -43.92 -33.91
N MET A 17 6.26 -44.41 -33.56
CA MET A 17 7.55 -43.93 -34.07
C MET A 17 7.75 -44.20 -35.57
N SER A 18 7.22 -45.31 -36.09
CA SER A 18 7.26 -45.61 -37.54
C SER A 18 6.34 -44.72 -38.37
N ARG A 19 5.32 -44.10 -37.76
CA ARG A 19 4.42 -43.11 -38.41
C ARG A 19 4.99 -41.70 -38.44
N VAL A 20 6.06 -41.41 -37.68
CA VAL A 20 6.68 -40.09 -37.65
C VAL A 20 7.71 -39.99 -38.77
N SER A 21 7.53 -39.04 -39.69
CA SER A 21 8.49 -38.85 -40.78
C SER A 21 9.83 -38.34 -40.23
N PHE A 22 10.93 -38.74 -40.88
CA PHE A 22 12.28 -38.35 -40.51
C PHE A 22 12.47 -36.82 -40.37
N GLY A 23 11.77 -36.03 -41.19
CA GLY A 23 11.77 -34.57 -41.09
C GLY A 23 11.10 -34.03 -39.82
N ALA A 24 10.05 -34.69 -39.32
CA ALA A 24 9.43 -34.33 -38.05
C ALA A 24 10.34 -34.67 -36.85
N LEU A 25 11.09 -35.78 -36.92
CA LEU A 25 12.11 -36.13 -35.93
C LEU A 25 13.27 -35.12 -35.92
N ALA A 26 13.77 -34.71 -37.10
CA ALA A 26 14.81 -33.68 -37.20
C ALA A 26 14.34 -32.33 -36.62
N LYS A 27 13.09 -31.94 -36.88
CA LYS A 27 12.49 -30.71 -36.34
C LYS A 27 12.29 -30.78 -34.82
N ALA A 28 11.98 -31.95 -34.28
CA ALA A 28 11.89 -32.20 -32.84
C ALA A 28 13.27 -32.13 -32.17
N GLN A 29 14.31 -32.71 -32.78
CA GLN A 29 15.69 -32.60 -32.29
C GLN A 29 16.19 -31.14 -32.27
N ASP A 30 15.88 -30.36 -33.29
CA ASP A 30 16.28 -28.94 -33.36
C ASP A 30 15.48 -28.07 -32.35
N ALA A 31 14.24 -28.44 -32.04
CA ALA A 31 13.47 -27.81 -30.96
C ALA A 31 14.03 -28.18 -29.57
N LEU A 32 14.45 -29.42 -29.38
CA LEU A 32 15.06 -29.90 -28.14
C LEU A 32 16.45 -29.27 -27.91
N SER A 33 17.27 -29.10 -28.94
CA SER A 33 18.58 -28.43 -28.88
C SER A 33 18.44 -26.93 -28.54
N LYS A 34 17.43 -26.25 -29.10
CA LYS A 34 17.08 -24.86 -28.75
C LYS A 34 16.53 -24.73 -27.32
N SER A 35 15.90 -25.79 -26.80
CA SER A 35 15.40 -25.81 -25.42
C SER A 35 16.48 -26.14 -24.39
N SER A 36 17.43 -27.03 -24.72
CA SER A 36 18.53 -27.42 -23.82
C SER A 36 19.57 -26.30 -23.68
N ASN A 37 19.68 -25.41 -24.66
CA ASN A 37 20.50 -24.19 -24.58
C ASN A 37 19.81 -23.01 -23.85
N ARG A 38 18.61 -23.20 -23.25
CA ARG A 38 18.00 -22.24 -22.31
C ARG A 38 18.37 -22.50 -20.85
N LYS A 39 19.48 -23.18 -20.58
CA LYS A 39 20.20 -22.99 -19.32
C LYS A 39 20.88 -21.62 -19.39
N ARG A 40 20.14 -20.58 -19.00
CA ARG A 40 20.67 -19.21 -18.85
C ARG A 40 21.90 -19.27 -17.95
N LYS A 41 23.07 -19.21 -18.56
CA LYS A 41 24.35 -18.94 -17.92
C LYS A 41 24.21 -17.55 -17.28
N ARG A 42 24.29 -17.55 -15.96
CA ARG A 42 24.45 -16.36 -15.14
C ARG A 42 25.89 -15.91 -15.35
N GLY A 43 26.09 -14.78 -16.01
CA GLY A 43 27.38 -14.10 -16.06
C GLY A 43 27.96 -13.89 -17.47
N ASP A 44 28.11 -12.61 -17.76
CA ASP A 44 29.03 -11.94 -18.69
C ASP A 44 28.65 -11.82 -20.18
N ASP A 45 29.08 -10.69 -20.75
CA ASP A 45 28.84 -10.11 -22.09
C ASP A 45 27.73 -9.04 -22.20
N THR A 46 27.96 -7.88 -21.58
CA THR A 46 27.47 -6.60 -22.13
C THR A 46 28.18 -6.36 -23.46
N SER A 47 27.57 -6.80 -24.56
CA SER A 47 28.13 -6.58 -25.89
C SER A 47 28.25 -5.07 -26.16
N LYS A 48 29.39 -4.63 -26.69
CA LYS A 48 29.64 -3.23 -27.13
C LYS A 48 28.47 -2.67 -27.95
N SER A 49 27.82 -3.52 -28.75
CA SER A 49 26.61 -3.18 -29.52
C SER A 49 25.39 -2.74 -28.68
N GLN A 50 25.26 -3.16 -27.42
CA GLN A 50 24.21 -2.68 -26.51
C GLN A 50 24.57 -1.34 -25.88
N GLU A 51 25.85 -1.10 -25.57
CA GLU A 51 26.31 0.20 -25.08
C GLU A 51 26.21 1.28 -26.15
N ASP A 52 26.62 1.00 -27.39
CA ASP A 52 26.48 1.92 -28.53
C ASP A 52 25.01 2.31 -28.77
N LYS A 53 24.09 1.35 -28.62
CA LYS A 53 22.65 1.60 -28.73
C LYS A 53 22.12 2.47 -27.59
N LEU A 54 22.66 2.32 -26.37
CA LEU A 54 22.28 3.13 -25.21
C LEU A 54 22.85 4.55 -25.31
N GLU A 55 24.05 4.71 -25.88
CA GLU A 55 24.65 6.01 -26.14
C GLU A 55 23.90 6.78 -27.20
N ALA A 56 23.56 6.15 -28.34
CA ALA A 56 22.72 6.76 -29.36
C ALA A 56 21.34 7.20 -28.82
N LEU A 57 20.77 6.44 -27.87
CA LEU A 57 19.50 6.78 -27.23
C LEU A 57 19.64 7.96 -26.26
N ARG A 58 20.76 8.05 -25.55
CA ARG A 58 21.08 9.18 -24.65
C ARG A 58 21.32 10.47 -25.42
N GLU A 59 22.01 10.40 -26.55
CA GLU A 59 22.24 11.54 -27.44
C GLU A 59 20.92 12.05 -28.03
N ARG A 60 20.07 11.15 -28.53
CA ARG A 60 18.74 11.51 -29.03
C ARG A 60 17.87 12.19 -27.97
N LEU A 61 17.93 11.73 -26.72
CA LEU A 61 17.21 12.36 -25.61
C LEU A 61 17.78 13.74 -25.25
N ARG A 62 19.10 13.96 -25.38
CA ARG A 62 19.71 15.28 -25.21
C ARG A 62 19.28 16.25 -26.31
N GLN A 63 19.22 15.80 -27.56
CA GLN A 63 18.71 16.60 -28.68
C GLN A 63 17.25 17.00 -28.49
N ILE A 64 16.37 16.05 -28.16
CA ILE A 64 14.95 16.35 -27.88
C ILE A 64 14.81 17.33 -26.70
N LYS A 65 15.66 17.21 -25.67
CA LYS A 65 15.64 18.13 -24.54
C LYS A 65 16.12 19.53 -24.94
N ALA A 66 17.14 19.63 -25.79
CA ALA A 66 17.64 20.91 -26.30
C ALA A 66 16.62 21.58 -27.23
N GLU A 67 16.00 20.83 -28.14
CA GLU A 67 14.91 21.31 -28.99
C GLU A 67 13.70 21.76 -28.18
N LYS A 68 13.37 21.05 -27.10
CA LYS A 68 12.28 21.44 -26.19
C LYS A 68 12.59 22.71 -25.38
N LEU A 69 13.85 22.93 -25.05
CA LEU A 69 14.30 24.16 -24.39
C LEU A 69 14.35 25.34 -25.38
N ALA A 70 14.78 25.10 -26.61
CA ALA A 70 14.81 26.11 -27.68
C ALA A 70 13.42 26.48 -28.19
N SER A 71 12.47 25.53 -28.22
CA SER A 71 11.08 25.77 -28.63
C SER A 71 10.18 26.37 -27.54
N GLY A 72 10.70 26.65 -26.34
CA GLY A 72 10.00 27.42 -25.29
C GLY A 72 8.67 26.83 -24.79
N ALA A 73 8.34 25.58 -25.14
CA ALA A 73 7.03 25.00 -24.87
C ALA A 73 6.92 24.50 -23.41
N GLN A 74 6.31 25.33 -22.55
CA GLN A 74 5.93 24.96 -21.19
C GLN A 74 4.88 23.83 -21.18
N PRO A 75 4.96 22.86 -20.25
CA PRO A 75 3.97 21.79 -20.16
C PRO A 75 2.65 22.31 -19.59
N SER A 76 1.64 22.50 -20.46
CA SER A 76 0.27 22.74 -20.04
C SER A 76 -0.27 21.50 -19.30
N LYS A 77 -0.55 21.67 -18.01
CA LYS A 77 -1.27 20.68 -17.20
C LYS A 77 -2.72 20.63 -17.69
N LYS A 78 -3.03 19.71 -18.62
CA LYS A 78 -4.43 19.34 -18.88
C LYS A 78 -4.97 18.58 -17.67
N ALA A 79 -5.83 19.26 -16.91
CA ALA A 79 -6.67 18.65 -15.88
C ALA A 79 -7.63 17.65 -16.52
N LYS A 80 -7.53 16.38 -16.14
CA LYS A 80 -8.59 15.39 -16.41
C LYS A 80 -9.68 15.57 -15.37
N THR A 81 -10.86 15.94 -15.85
CA THR A 81 -12.12 15.83 -15.14
C THR A 81 -12.52 14.36 -15.06
N SER A 82 -12.58 13.81 -13.85
CA SER A 82 -13.49 12.73 -13.46
C SER A 82 -13.26 12.33 -12.01
N SER A 83 -14.21 12.67 -11.15
CA SER A 83 -14.79 11.70 -10.22
C SER A 83 -15.94 12.35 -9.45
N LYS A 84 -17.12 11.85 -9.77
CA LYS A 84 -18.34 11.93 -8.97
C LYS A 84 -18.02 11.37 -7.57
N SER A 85 -18.18 12.18 -6.53
CA SER A 85 -18.40 11.66 -5.18
C SER A 85 -19.62 12.36 -4.60
N LYS A 86 -20.66 11.55 -4.33
CA LYS A 86 -21.85 11.93 -3.58
C LYS A 86 -21.42 12.07 -2.12
N ALA A 87 -21.56 13.27 -1.55
CA ALA A 87 -21.64 13.48 -0.11
C ALA A 87 -23.04 14.00 0.21
N LYS A 88 -23.76 13.29 1.09
CA LYS A 88 -25.02 13.73 1.68
C LYS A 88 -24.76 14.89 2.64
N PRO A 89 -25.58 15.95 2.68
CA PRO A 89 -25.54 16.92 3.77
C PRO A 89 -26.36 16.38 4.95
N VAL A 90 -25.71 16.28 6.11
CA VAL A 90 -26.39 16.10 7.40
C VAL A 90 -26.71 17.50 7.91
N GLN A 91 -28.00 17.81 8.00
CA GLN A 91 -28.48 19.03 8.62
C GLN A 91 -28.34 18.90 10.14
N SER A 92 -27.53 19.77 10.75
CA SER A 92 -27.71 20.17 12.14
C SER A 92 -27.39 21.66 12.23
N GLY A 93 -28.44 22.46 12.38
CA GLY A 93 -28.37 23.91 12.46
C GLY A 93 -28.01 24.42 13.84
N SER A 94 -27.19 25.48 13.84
CA SER A 94 -27.04 26.59 14.80
C SER A 94 -25.58 27.05 14.62
N GLY A 95 -25.27 28.09 13.84
CA GLY A 95 -25.68 29.46 14.06
C GLY A 95 -24.63 30.13 14.96
N ASP A 96 -23.63 30.77 14.36
CA ASP A 96 -23.06 32.00 14.89
C ASP A 96 -22.35 32.75 13.76
N ASN A 97 -22.79 34.00 13.57
CA ASN A 97 -22.31 34.92 12.56
C ASN A 97 -21.16 35.70 13.18
N GLY A 98 -19.99 35.62 12.57
CA GLY A 98 -18.85 36.44 12.95
C GLY A 98 -18.12 36.90 11.70
N ASP A 99 -18.73 37.83 10.96
CA ASP A 99 -18.02 38.96 10.35
C ASP A 99 -19.04 39.98 9.81
N ALA A 100 -19.50 40.88 10.70
CA ALA A 100 -20.23 42.06 10.28
C ALA A 100 -19.19 43.11 9.87
N SER A 101 -18.77 43.07 8.61
CA SER A 101 -18.16 44.23 7.98
C SER A 101 -19.28 45.15 7.53
N ASP A 102 -19.19 46.36 8.04
CA ASP A 102 -20.03 47.54 7.85
C ASP A 102 -20.51 47.69 6.40
N SER A 103 -21.79 47.42 6.16
CA SER A 103 -22.47 47.74 4.91
C SER A 103 -23.92 48.06 5.25
N GLU A 104 -24.21 49.35 5.35
CA GLU A 104 -25.55 49.92 5.47
C GLU A 104 -26.32 49.67 4.17
N GLY A 105 -26.80 48.44 4.02
CA GLY A 105 -27.66 48.01 2.93
C GLY A 105 -28.61 46.95 3.45
N SER A 106 -29.90 47.28 3.54
CA SER A 106 -30.93 46.29 3.88
C SER A 106 -30.85 45.12 2.89
N ALA A 107 -30.39 43.97 3.35
CA ALA A 107 -30.22 42.80 2.51
C ALA A 107 -31.59 42.36 1.95
N VAL A 108 -31.74 42.36 0.61
CA VAL A 108 -32.97 41.93 -0.07
C VAL A 108 -33.20 40.44 0.18
N GLN A 109 -34.22 40.12 0.98
CA GLN A 109 -34.64 38.74 1.25
C GLN A 109 -35.76 38.31 0.28
N SER A 110 -35.79 37.04 -0.13
CA SER A 110 -36.83 36.51 -1.02
C SER A 110 -38.19 36.43 -0.33
N SER A 111 -39.25 36.89 -1.00
CA SER A 111 -40.65 36.80 -0.52
C SER A 111 -41.15 35.36 -0.31
N LYS A 112 -40.47 34.37 -0.88
CA LYS A 112 -40.77 32.94 -0.70
C LYS A 112 -40.32 32.40 0.67
N ARG A 113 -39.44 33.12 1.37
CA ARG A 113 -38.98 32.75 2.71
C ARG A 113 -39.96 33.34 3.73
N MET A 114 -40.81 32.49 4.30
CA MET A 114 -41.80 32.91 5.29
C MET A 114 -41.11 33.51 6.53
N VAL A 115 -41.49 34.72 6.92
CA VAL A 115 -40.96 35.41 8.11
C VAL A 115 -41.58 34.81 9.37
N SER A 116 -40.76 34.51 10.39
CA SER A 116 -41.28 34.01 11.66
C SER A 116 -42.03 35.12 12.42
N ARG A 117 -43.27 34.85 12.84
CA ARG A 117 -44.08 35.79 13.65
C ARG A 117 -43.60 35.93 15.11
N LYS A 118 -42.70 35.05 15.56
CA LYS A 118 -42.16 35.06 16.93
C LYS A 118 -41.00 36.04 17.00
N ARG A 119 -41.13 37.06 17.87
CA ARG A 119 -40.03 37.97 18.22
C ARG A 119 -39.13 37.29 19.24
N GLN A 120 -37.87 37.04 18.89
CA GLN A 120 -36.87 36.57 19.85
C GLN A 120 -36.29 37.81 20.55
N VAL A 121 -36.84 38.14 21.73
CA VAL A 121 -36.47 39.33 22.50
C VAL A 121 -35.19 39.10 23.31
N VAL A 122 -34.92 37.83 23.69
CA VAL A 122 -33.71 37.41 24.41
C VAL A 122 -33.18 36.12 23.78
N GLU A 123 -31.88 36.08 23.50
CA GLU A 123 -31.21 34.87 23.05
C GLU A 123 -31.02 33.89 24.22
N VAL A 124 -31.98 32.98 24.39
CA VAL A 124 -31.86 31.89 25.36
C VAL A 124 -30.99 30.79 24.77
N LYS A 125 -29.76 30.65 25.26
CA LYS A 125 -28.90 29.51 24.92
C LYS A 125 -29.55 28.23 25.43
N LYS A 126 -29.96 27.36 24.52
CA LYS A 126 -30.55 26.06 24.87
C LYS A 126 -29.54 25.24 25.68
N PRO A 127 -29.90 24.68 26.85
CA PRO A 127 -29.00 23.81 27.59
C PRO A 127 -28.73 22.56 26.74
N VAL A 128 -27.46 22.34 26.42
CA VAL A 128 -27.00 21.12 25.75
C VAL A 128 -26.65 20.11 26.83
N PHE A 129 -27.37 18.98 26.90
CA PHE A 129 -26.98 17.87 27.76
C PHE A 129 -25.62 17.34 27.29
N ARG A 130 -24.59 17.50 28.12
CA ARG A 130 -23.22 17.03 27.83
C ARG A 130 -22.94 15.75 28.61
N ASP A 131 -22.54 14.70 27.91
CA ASP A 131 -22.04 13.48 28.54
C ASP A 131 -20.59 13.73 28.97
N PRO A 132 -20.26 13.69 30.28
CA PRO A 132 -18.92 14.01 30.77
C PRO A 132 -17.82 13.12 30.17
N ARG A 133 -18.15 11.92 29.67
CA ARG A 133 -17.21 11.03 28.98
C ARG A 133 -16.78 11.57 27.62
N PHE A 134 -17.65 12.37 27.01
CA PHE A 134 -17.48 12.93 25.67
C PHE A 134 -17.38 14.46 25.68
N ASP A 135 -17.47 15.08 26.86
CA ASP A 135 -17.42 16.52 27.03
C ASP A 135 -15.97 17.03 26.98
N SER A 136 -15.71 18.01 26.12
CA SER A 136 -14.42 18.69 26.01
C SER A 136 -14.08 19.51 27.26
N VAL A 137 -15.07 19.78 28.12
CA VAL A 137 -14.87 20.50 29.39
C VAL A 137 -14.09 19.67 30.41
N SER A 138 -14.08 18.33 30.31
CA SER A 138 -13.26 17.47 31.20
C SER A 138 -11.74 17.52 30.91
N GLY A 139 -11.33 18.32 29.91
CA GLY A 139 -9.97 18.58 29.53
C GLY A 139 -9.60 18.04 28.14
N PRO A 140 -8.44 18.44 27.60
CA PRO A 140 -7.96 17.93 26.32
C PRO A 140 -7.82 16.41 26.34
N ARG A 141 -8.14 15.75 25.22
CA ARG A 141 -7.87 14.32 25.04
C ARG A 141 -6.39 14.04 25.34
N PRO A 142 -6.08 13.07 26.22
CA PRO A 142 -4.70 12.81 26.58
C PRO A 142 -3.88 12.40 25.34
N ASP A 143 -2.63 12.87 25.29
CA ASP A 143 -1.72 12.53 24.19
C ASP A 143 -1.51 11.03 24.11
N GLU A 144 -1.50 10.47 22.90
CA GLU A 144 -1.37 9.04 22.64
C GLU A 144 -0.10 8.50 23.32
N HIS A 145 0.99 9.26 23.32
CA HIS A 145 2.24 8.88 23.98
C HIS A 145 2.13 8.78 25.50
N VAL A 146 1.31 9.62 26.13
CA VAL A 146 1.09 9.59 27.58
C VAL A 146 0.24 8.38 27.95
N ILE A 147 -0.79 8.09 27.15
CA ILE A 147 -1.63 6.90 27.30
C ILE A 147 -0.79 5.63 27.14
N ASP A 148 -0.01 5.53 26.06
CA ASP A 148 0.85 4.38 25.76
C ASP A 148 1.81 4.09 26.93
N LYS A 149 2.35 5.13 27.58
CA LYS A 149 3.22 5.00 28.75
C LYS A 149 2.47 4.59 30.02
N ARG A 150 1.35 5.25 30.33
CA ARG A 150 0.55 4.95 31.54
C ARG A 150 -0.01 3.53 31.52
N TYR A 151 -0.31 3.02 30.33
CA TYR A 151 -0.88 1.70 30.11
C TYR A 151 0.09 0.73 29.42
N SER A 152 1.40 0.91 29.62
CA SER A 152 2.42 0.05 29.02
C SER A 152 2.30 -1.41 29.46
N PHE A 153 1.85 -1.64 30.71
CA PHE A 153 1.62 -2.97 31.27
C PHE A 153 0.67 -3.82 30.42
N LEU A 154 -0.27 -3.22 29.69
CA LEU A 154 -1.19 -3.94 28.82
C LEU A 154 -0.46 -4.72 27.71
N ASN A 155 0.78 -4.38 27.39
CA ASN A 155 1.59 -5.16 26.47
C ASN A 155 1.97 -6.53 27.04
N ASP A 156 2.27 -6.58 28.34
CA ASP A 156 2.64 -7.81 29.05
C ASP A 156 1.43 -8.75 29.16
N TYR A 157 0.26 -8.22 29.53
CA TYR A 157 -1.00 -8.98 29.55
C TYR A 157 -1.39 -9.54 28.18
N ARG A 158 -1.18 -8.75 27.11
CA ARG A 158 -1.47 -9.24 25.75
C ARG A 158 -0.49 -10.34 25.34
N ALA A 159 0.77 -10.26 25.76
CA ALA A 159 1.77 -11.29 25.50
C ALA A 159 1.44 -12.59 26.25
N SER A 160 1.01 -12.49 27.52
CA SER A 160 0.54 -13.65 28.28
C SER A 160 -0.71 -14.26 27.64
N GLU A 161 -1.70 -13.46 27.24
CA GLU A 161 -2.91 -13.96 26.56
C GLU A 161 -2.59 -14.70 25.26
N ILE A 162 -1.61 -14.23 24.47
CA ILE A 162 -1.14 -14.94 23.27
C ILE A 162 -0.50 -16.29 23.64
N SER A 163 0.29 -16.33 24.72
CA SER A 163 0.91 -17.56 25.20
C SER A 163 -0.13 -18.58 25.70
N GLU A 164 -1.15 -18.10 26.42
CA GLU A 164 -2.27 -18.88 26.91
C GLU A 164 -3.06 -19.44 25.74
N LEU A 165 -3.43 -18.62 24.74
CA LEU A 165 -4.13 -19.06 23.53
C LEU A 165 -3.35 -20.14 22.78
N ARG A 166 -2.02 -20.02 22.69
CA ARG A 166 -1.19 -21.07 22.10
C ARG A 166 -1.23 -22.37 22.91
N SER A 167 -1.28 -22.27 24.24
CA SER A 167 -1.40 -23.43 25.12
C SER A 167 -2.78 -24.08 25.03
N THR A 168 -3.85 -23.30 24.97
CA THR A 168 -5.23 -23.82 24.88
C THR A 168 -5.45 -24.52 23.55
N ILE A 169 -4.99 -23.96 22.43
CA ILE A 169 -5.07 -24.59 21.09
C ILE A 169 -4.39 -25.97 21.07
N LYS A 170 -3.30 -26.16 21.83
CA LYS A 170 -2.60 -27.44 21.94
C LYS A 170 -3.40 -28.46 22.75
N LYS A 171 -4.12 -28.01 23.79
CA LYS A 171 -4.90 -28.86 24.70
C LYS A 171 -6.28 -29.23 24.15
N THR A 172 -6.92 -28.33 23.39
CA THR A 172 -8.26 -28.55 22.85
C THR A 172 -8.28 -29.64 21.78
N LYS A 173 -9.18 -30.61 21.96
CA LYS A 173 -9.43 -31.69 20.99
C LYS A 173 -10.54 -31.32 20.00
N ASN A 174 -11.55 -30.57 20.44
CA ASN A 174 -12.67 -30.11 19.60
C ASN A 174 -12.18 -29.24 18.45
N GLU A 175 -12.52 -29.61 17.22
CA GLU A 175 -12.02 -28.94 16.01
C GLU A 175 -12.58 -27.54 15.84
N GLU A 176 -13.89 -27.36 16.02
CA GLU A 176 -14.54 -26.05 15.90
C GLU A 176 -13.99 -25.02 16.90
N GLU A 177 -13.83 -25.44 18.15
CA GLU A 177 -13.27 -24.58 19.20
C GLU A 177 -11.81 -24.26 18.92
N LYS A 178 -11.04 -25.23 18.45
CA LYS A 178 -9.65 -25.03 18.05
C LYS A 178 -9.54 -24.03 16.89
N GLU A 179 -10.46 -24.05 15.93
CA GLU A 179 -10.52 -23.04 14.88
C GLU A 179 -10.87 -21.65 15.41
N ARG A 180 -11.86 -21.54 16.32
CA ARG A 180 -12.21 -20.26 16.97
C ARG A 180 -11.00 -19.68 17.70
N LEU A 181 -10.28 -20.50 18.46
CA LEU A 181 -9.07 -20.09 19.17
C LEU A 181 -7.94 -19.69 18.21
N LYS A 182 -7.72 -20.44 17.12
CA LYS A 182 -6.74 -20.06 16.07
C LYS A 182 -7.08 -18.71 15.43
N LYS A 183 -8.36 -18.44 15.15
CA LYS A 183 -8.82 -17.14 14.62
C LYS A 183 -8.54 -16.01 15.62
N LYS A 184 -8.81 -16.23 16.91
CA LYS A 184 -8.48 -15.25 17.98
C LYS A 184 -6.98 -15.00 18.06
N LEU A 185 -6.17 -16.06 18.07
CA LEU A 185 -4.70 -15.96 18.08
C LEU A 185 -4.18 -15.16 16.89
N LEU A 186 -4.67 -15.46 15.67
CA LEU A 186 -4.26 -14.73 14.47
C LEU A 186 -4.60 -13.24 14.55
N SER A 187 -5.79 -12.91 15.07
CA SER A 187 -6.21 -11.52 15.30
C SER A 187 -5.28 -10.82 16.28
N MET A 188 -4.99 -11.44 17.43
CA MET A 188 -4.10 -10.88 18.46
C MET A 188 -2.67 -10.67 17.94
N GLU A 189 -2.10 -11.65 17.23
CA GLU A 189 -0.77 -11.53 16.63
C GLU A 189 -0.73 -10.45 15.53
N SER A 190 -1.80 -10.32 14.73
CA SER A 190 -1.92 -9.29 13.71
C SER A 190 -1.96 -7.89 14.33
N GLN A 191 -2.75 -7.72 15.40
CA GLN A 191 -2.82 -6.46 16.16
C GLN A 191 -1.49 -6.11 16.84
N GLN A 192 -0.77 -7.10 17.39
CA GLN A 192 0.57 -6.90 17.95
C GLN A 192 1.54 -6.42 16.87
N LYS A 193 1.62 -7.11 15.73
CA LYS A 193 2.46 -6.71 14.59
C LYS A 193 2.10 -5.32 14.07
N ALA A 194 0.82 -4.96 14.04
CA ALA A 194 0.38 -3.63 13.62
C ALA A 194 0.88 -2.54 14.58
N ARG A 195 0.83 -2.80 15.90
CA ARG A 195 1.37 -1.89 16.94
C ARG A 195 2.88 -1.73 16.81
N GLU A 196 3.63 -2.83 16.70
CA GLU A 196 5.08 -2.79 16.50
C GLU A 196 5.47 -1.97 15.24
N ASN A 197 4.73 -2.13 14.14
CA ASN A 197 4.97 -1.33 12.93
C ASN A 197 4.68 0.17 13.16
N LYS A 198 3.66 0.51 13.97
CA LYS A 198 3.36 1.90 14.34
C LYS A 198 4.46 2.49 15.23
N GLU A 199 4.97 1.70 16.19
CA GLU A 199 6.06 2.09 17.07
C GLU A 199 7.36 2.33 16.30
N LYS A 200 7.75 1.45 15.38
CA LYS A 200 8.91 1.66 14.51
C LYS A 200 8.81 2.95 13.69
N LEU A 201 7.61 3.26 13.18
CA LEU A 201 7.40 4.51 12.48
C LEU A 201 7.54 5.72 13.42
N LYS A 202 6.98 5.65 14.64
CA LYS A 202 7.15 6.68 15.68
C LYS A 202 8.64 6.84 16.04
N GLU A 203 9.37 5.75 16.18
CA GLU A 203 10.81 5.74 16.50
C GLU A 203 11.63 6.45 15.43
N VAL A 204 11.44 6.12 14.15
CA VAL A 204 12.09 6.83 13.04
C VAL A 204 11.82 8.33 13.09
N THR A 205 10.57 8.75 13.38
CA THR A 205 10.27 10.18 13.53
C THR A 205 10.94 10.81 14.75
N ARG A 206 11.06 10.07 15.85
CA ARG A 206 11.70 10.54 17.08
C ARG A 206 13.21 10.67 16.90
N GLU A 207 13.86 9.70 16.29
CA GLU A 207 15.28 9.73 15.95
C GLU A 207 15.59 10.90 15.02
N HIS A 208 14.77 11.10 13.98
CA HIS A 208 14.93 12.23 13.09
C HIS A 208 14.81 13.57 13.84
N LYS A 209 13.77 13.73 14.67
CA LYS A 209 13.60 14.94 15.50
C LYS A 209 14.76 15.18 16.45
N LYS A 210 15.38 14.12 17.00
CA LYS A 210 16.57 14.25 17.85
C LYS A 210 17.76 14.80 17.05
N LYS A 211 18.07 14.20 15.90
CA LYS A 211 19.16 14.64 15.01
C LYS A 211 18.97 16.08 14.54
N GLU A 212 17.76 16.44 14.12
CA GLU A 212 17.45 17.82 13.74
C GLU A 212 17.58 18.80 14.90
N LYS A 213 17.18 18.39 16.11
CA LYS A 213 17.36 19.24 17.29
C LYS A 213 18.84 19.52 17.57
N GLU A 214 19.74 18.58 17.29
CA GLU A 214 21.19 18.78 17.39
C GLU A 214 21.70 19.73 16.31
N LEU A 215 21.30 19.54 15.05
CA LEU A 215 21.65 20.45 13.94
C LEU A 215 21.13 21.88 14.16
N VAL A 216 19.96 22.03 14.76
CA VAL A 216 19.39 23.35 15.09
C VAL A 216 20.17 24.01 16.23
N LYS A 217 20.66 23.24 17.21
CA LYS A 217 21.57 23.78 18.23
C LYS A 217 22.88 24.29 17.63
N GLU A 218 23.37 23.66 16.55
CA GLU A 218 24.51 24.13 15.76
C GLU A 218 24.18 25.37 14.90
N GLY A 219 22.92 25.82 14.87
CA GLY A 219 22.47 27.00 14.10
C GLY A 219 21.94 26.69 12.70
N LYS A 220 21.81 25.42 12.29
CA LYS A 220 21.18 25.06 11.01
C LYS A 220 19.66 25.25 11.09
N LYS A 221 19.03 25.45 9.93
CA LYS A 221 17.57 25.61 9.85
C LYS A 221 16.87 24.28 10.14
N PRO A 222 15.81 24.25 10.99
CA PRO A 222 15.07 23.03 11.28
C PRO A 222 14.49 22.39 10.01
N PHE A 223 14.76 21.10 9.78
CA PHE A 223 14.20 20.36 8.66
C PHE A 223 13.24 19.27 9.14
N PHE A 224 12.08 19.15 8.47
CA PHE A 224 11.08 18.15 8.79
C PHE A 224 10.87 17.20 7.61
N LEU A 225 11.12 15.90 7.82
CA LEU A 225 10.87 14.92 6.77
C LEU A 225 9.39 14.85 6.40
N LYS A 226 9.13 14.77 5.10
CA LYS A 226 7.82 14.39 4.57
C LYS A 226 7.44 12.99 5.05
N LYS A 227 6.13 12.75 5.23
CA LYS A 227 5.59 11.44 5.62
C LYS A 227 6.01 10.30 4.68
N SER A 228 6.26 10.59 3.40
CA SER A 228 6.79 9.62 2.42
C SER A 228 8.20 9.18 2.75
N GLU A 229 9.08 10.12 3.13
CA GLU A 229 10.48 9.84 3.47
C GLU A 229 10.57 9.07 4.79
N GLN A 230 9.78 9.45 5.79
CA GLN A 230 9.67 8.69 7.06
C GLN A 230 9.31 7.23 6.81
N LYS A 231 8.34 6.98 5.92
CA LYS A 231 7.94 5.63 5.53
C LYS A 231 9.03 4.88 4.76
N LYS A 232 9.83 5.56 3.93
CA LYS A 232 10.96 4.94 3.23
C LYS A 232 12.04 4.52 4.21
N ILE A 233 12.38 5.35 5.19
CA ILE A 233 13.37 5.02 6.23
C ILE A 233 12.89 3.80 7.02
N ALA A 234 11.66 3.82 7.52
CA ALA A 234 11.09 2.69 8.23
C ALA A 234 11.00 1.42 7.36
N LEU A 235 10.81 1.56 6.05
CA LEU A 235 10.82 0.44 5.10
C LEU A 235 12.22 -0.14 4.94
N VAL A 236 13.24 0.70 4.79
CA VAL A 236 14.65 0.29 4.68
C VAL A 236 15.06 -0.46 5.95
N ASP A 237 14.79 0.09 7.12
CA ASP A 237 15.04 -0.54 8.41
C ASP A 237 14.33 -1.91 8.52
N ARG A 238 13.05 -1.97 8.13
CA ARG A 238 12.31 -3.23 8.09
C ARG A 238 12.97 -4.27 7.21
N PHE A 239 13.42 -3.92 6.01
CA PHE A 239 14.09 -4.88 5.12
C PHE A 239 15.47 -5.29 5.63
N GLN A 240 16.23 -4.36 6.23
CA GLN A 240 17.53 -4.67 6.84
C GLN A 240 17.37 -5.70 7.97
N ASN A 241 16.35 -5.53 8.82
CA ASN A 241 16.06 -6.42 9.94
C ASN A 241 15.37 -7.75 9.54
N MET A 242 15.02 -7.93 8.26
CA MET A 242 14.40 -9.16 7.77
C MET A 242 15.43 -10.20 7.31
N LYS A 243 15.13 -11.48 7.59
CA LYS A 243 15.92 -12.63 7.10
C LYS A 243 15.94 -12.67 5.57
N ALA A 244 17.07 -13.07 4.97
CA ALA A 244 17.25 -13.10 3.50
C ALA A 244 16.10 -13.82 2.76
N LYS A 245 15.78 -15.06 3.15
CA LYS A 245 14.66 -15.83 2.57
C LYS A 245 13.30 -15.11 2.68
N GLN A 246 13.08 -14.39 3.77
CA GLN A 246 11.83 -13.64 3.96
C GLN A 246 11.78 -12.39 3.08
N ARG A 247 12.92 -11.68 2.92
CA ARG A 247 13.03 -10.55 2.00
C ARG A 247 12.75 -10.98 0.56
N ASP A 248 13.39 -12.05 0.10
CA ASP A 248 13.23 -12.55 -1.27
C ASP A 248 11.77 -12.92 -1.53
N LYS A 249 11.12 -13.63 -0.59
CA LYS A 249 9.69 -13.97 -0.70
C LYS A 249 8.79 -12.73 -0.78
N VAL A 250 9.11 -11.66 -0.04
CA VAL A 250 8.35 -10.40 -0.13
C VAL A 250 8.58 -9.70 -1.47
N ILE A 251 9.81 -9.67 -1.95
CA ILE A 251 10.18 -9.09 -3.25
C ILE A 251 9.49 -9.86 -4.39
N GLU A 252 9.53 -11.19 -4.37
CA GLU A 252 8.85 -12.04 -5.34
C GLU A 252 7.34 -11.83 -5.35
N ARG A 253 6.70 -11.81 -4.17
CA ARG A 253 5.26 -11.49 -4.07
C ARG A 253 4.95 -10.11 -4.64
N ARG A 254 5.82 -9.13 -4.40
CA ARG A 254 5.65 -7.78 -4.94
C ARG A 254 5.84 -7.78 -6.47
N ARG A 255 6.85 -8.46 -7.00
CA ARG A 255 7.08 -8.65 -8.43
C ARG A 255 5.86 -9.27 -9.10
N LYS A 256 5.37 -10.42 -8.61
CA LYS A 256 4.15 -11.08 -9.12
C LYS A 256 2.93 -10.17 -9.09
N LYS A 257 2.76 -9.37 -8.04
CA LYS A 257 1.64 -8.42 -7.95
C LYS A 257 1.77 -7.26 -8.94
N VAL A 258 2.98 -6.78 -9.20
CA VAL A 258 3.25 -5.73 -10.19
C VAL A 258 3.04 -6.26 -11.60
N THR A 259 3.60 -7.42 -11.95
CA THR A 259 3.40 -8.03 -13.27
C THR A 259 1.94 -8.36 -13.55
N ALA A 260 1.19 -8.85 -12.55
CA ALA A 260 -0.25 -9.08 -12.69
C ALA A 260 -1.04 -7.78 -12.92
N LYS A 261 -0.63 -6.67 -12.27
CA LYS A 261 -1.23 -5.34 -12.49
C LYS A 261 -0.89 -4.79 -13.86
N GLU A 262 0.36 -4.94 -14.31
CA GLU A 262 0.79 -4.55 -15.64
C GLU A 262 -0.02 -5.31 -16.69
N ARG A 263 -0.12 -6.65 -16.58
CA ARG A 263 -0.95 -7.47 -17.47
C ARG A 263 -2.42 -7.01 -17.51
N ARG A 264 -3.00 -6.64 -16.37
CA ARG A 264 -4.38 -6.10 -16.30
C ARG A 264 -4.51 -4.71 -16.92
N ASN A 265 -3.45 -3.91 -16.90
CA ASN A 265 -3.42 -2.57 -17.47
C ASN A 265 -3.04 -2.57 -18.95
N MET A 266 -2.60 -3.71 -19.51
CA MET A 266 -2.38 -3.85 -20.95
C MET A 266 -3.74 -3.87 -21.65
N PRO A 267 -3.89 -3.18 -22.80
CA PRO A 267 -5.08 -3.31 -23.62
C PRO A 267 -5.29 -4.77 -24.03
N ASP A 268 -6.52 -5.27 -23.92
CA ASP A 268 -6.86 -6.59 -24.46
C ASP A 268 -6.67 -6.57 -25.98
N ALA A 269 -5.99 -7.59 -26.52
CA ALA A 269 -5.86 -7.73 -27.96
C ALA A 269 -7.26 -7.80 -28.57
N ARG A 270 -7.57 -6.93 -29.54
CA ARG A 270 -8.84 -6.98 -30.26
C ARG A 270 -8.93 -8.34 -30.95
N ARG A 271 -10.05 -9.06 -30.74
CA ARG A 271 -10.41 -10.22 -31.58
C ARG A 271 -10.49 -9.71 -33.01
N THR A 272 -9.49 -10.03 -33.82
CA THR A 272 -9.60 -9.93 -35.28
C THR A 272 -10.53 -11.06 -35.71
N THR A 273 -11.70 -10.69 -36.22
CA THR A 273 -12.63 -11.58 -36.93
C THR A 273 -12.02 -12.03 -38.24
#